data_AF-A0A9D7J135-F1
#
_entry.id   AF-A0A9D7J135-F1
#
_cell.length_a   1.000
_cell.length_b   1.000
_cell.length_c   1.000
_cell.angle_alpha   90.00
_cell.angle_beta   90.00
_cell.angle_gamma   90.00
#
_symmetry.space_group_name_H-M   'P 1'
#
loop_
_entity.id
_entity.type
_entity.pdbx_description
1 polymer ?
#
loop_
_entity_poly.entity_id
_entity_poly.type
_entity_poly.pdbx_seq_one_letter_code
_entity_poly.pdbx_strand_id
1 'polypeptide(L)'
;MTDQMTHMTTTGELEKLSEENRRLLGERDLLRRRLTEVEANFLRTVEESQQEILAMNEALAQANSQLHELDRMKDAFLSMVTHELRTPLTVISGVTEMLETGIYGELTAEQSEHIHQISIQGKRLRQIVNDLLDLSKMEAGMMKILRESIDPWSPAQAVTEQLVTVAARSGVMLRNHVPRDLPDIFCDGQRIEQVLTNLVANAIKFTPSGGTVTITAEPSGENVTFCVADTGRGIPPEALPNF
;
A
#
# COMPACT_ATOMS: atom_id res chain seq x y z
N MET A 1 -103.48 -5.60 3.69
CA MET A 1 -102.68 -4.37 3.95
C MET A 1 -101.21 -4.68 4.26
N THR A 2 -100.88 -5.85 4.82
CA THR A 2 -99.51 -6.28 5.14
C THR A 2 -98.63 -6.58 3.92
N ASP A 3 -99.23 -7.05 2.81
CA ASP A 3 -98.50 -7.42 1.59
C ASP A 3 -97.99 -6.22 0.76
N GLN A 4 -98.74 -5.11 0.74
CA GLN A 4 -98.35 -3.90 0.00
C GLN A 4 -97.22 -3.11 0.69
N MET A 5 -97.17 -3.12 2.04
CA MET A 5 -96.06 -2.51 2.78
C MET A 5 -94.75 -3.28 2.61
N THR A 6 -94.83 -4.62 2.57
CA THR A 6 -93.67 -5.50 2.33
C THR A 6 -93.15 -5.32 0.90
N HIS A 7 -94.04 -5.33 -0.11
CA HIS A 7 -93.63 -5.09 -1.50
C HIS A 7 -93.07 -3.67 -1.75
N MET A 8 -93.59 -2.62 -1.11
CA MET A 8 -93.01 -1.26 -1.23
C MET A 8 -91.65 -1.12 -0.52
N THR A 9 -91.41 -1.85 0.57
CA THR A 9 -90.09 -1.86 1.24
C THR A 9 -89.06 -2.63 0.43
N THR A 10 -89.43 -3.77 -0.16
CA THR A 10 -88.51 -4.56 -1.01
C THR A 10 -88.11 -3.80 -2.28
N THR A 11 -89.02 -3.05 -2.91
CA THR A 11 -88.70 -2.25 -4.11
C THR A 11 -87.78 -1.06 -3.78
N GLY A 12 -87.99 -0.38 -2.63
CA GLY A 12 -87.11 0.70 -2.18
C GLY A 12 -85.72 0.22 -1.73
N GLU A 13 -85.61 -1.01 -1.22
CA GLU A 13 -84.33 -1.66 -0.92
C GLU A 13 -83.57 -2.06 -2.19
N LEU A 14 -84.28 -2.57 -3.21
CA LEU A 14 -83.72 -2.90 -4.53
C LEU A 14 -83.18 -1.67 -5.27
N GLU A 15 -83.88 -0.53 -5.20
CA GLU A 15 -83.40 0.73 -5.77
C GLU A 15 -82.15 1.24 -5.06
N LYS A 16 -82.10 1.22 -3.72
CA LYS A 16 -80.90 1.58 -2.95
C LYS A 16 -79.71 0.68 -3.28
N LEU A 17 -79.94 -0.63 -3.37
CA LEU A 17 -78.90 -1.61 -3.70
C LEU A 17 -78.38 -1.43 -5.13
N SER A 18 -79.25 -1.06 -6.08
CA SER A 18 -78.89 -0.73 -7.46
C SER A 18 -78.08 0.56 -7.56
N GLU A 19 -78.46 1.58 -6.81
CA GLU A 19 -77.72 2.85 -6.68
C GLU A 19 -76.31 2.60 -6.10
N GLU A 20 -76.23 1.81 -5.04
CA GLU A 20 -74.98 1.45 -4.36
C GLU A 20 -74.06 0.59 -5.23
N ASN A 21 -74.60 -0.39 -5.97
CA ASN A 21 -73.84 -1.16 -6.95
C ASN A 21 -73.25 -0.28 -8.06
N ARG A 22 -74.03 0.70 -8.55
CA ARG A 22 -73.58 1.63 -9.60
C ARG A 22 -72.45 2.52 -9.09
N ARG A 23 -72.53 2.96 -7.83
CA ARG A 23 -71.47 3.72 -7.15
C ARG A 23 -70.20 2.88 -6.97
N LEU A 24 -70.32 1.65 -6.47
CA LEU A 24 -69.20 0.73 -6.28
C LEU A 24 -68.51 0.37 -7.61
N LEU A 25 -69.27 0.18 -8.68
CA LEU A 25 -68.71 -0.03 -10.03
C LEU A 25 -67.91 1.20 -10.50
N GLY A 26 -68.40 2.41 -10.24
CA GLY A 26 -67.68 3.65 -10.52
C GLY A 26 -66.38 3.81 -9.71
N GLU A 27 -66.41 3.51 -8.40
CA GLU A 27 -65.21 3.52 -7.54
C GLU A 27 -64.19 2.46 -7.98
N ARG A 28 -64.65 1.24 -8.33
CA ARG A 28 -63.80 0.16 -8.83
C ARG A 28 -63.12 0.56 -10.14
N ASP A 29 -63.84 1.15 -11.08
CA ASP A 29 -63.27 1.57 -12.36
C ASP A 29 -62.27 2.72 -12.20
N LEU A 30 -62.51 3.64 -11.26
CA LEU A 30 -61.56 4.69 -10.88
C LEU A 30 -60.27 4.12 -10.25
N LEU A 31 -60.41 3.20 -9.30
CA LEU A 31 -59.28 2.51 -8.67
C LEU A 31 -58.46 1.74 -9.71
N ARG A 32 -59.12 1.10 -10.68
CA ARG A 32 -58.45 0.37 -11.76
C ARG A 32 -57.60 1.31 -12.62
N ARG A 33 -58.12 2.49 -12.96
CA ARG A 33 -57.34 3.52 -13.70
C ARG A 33 -56.14 4.01 -12.90
N ARG A 34 -56.32 4.31 -11.61
CA ARG A 34 -55.21 4.72 -10.72
C ARG A 34 -54.15 3.63 -10.58
N LEU A 35 -54.56 2.36 -10.48
CA LEU A 35 -53.63 1.24 -10.40
C LEU A 35 -52.79 1.13 -11.67
N THR A 36 -53.40 1.19 -12.85
CA THR A 36 -52.69 1.18 -14.13
C THR A 36 -51.72 2.36 -14.26
N GLU A 37 -52.11 3.54 -13.77
CA GLU A 37 -51.26 4.74 -13.79
C GLU A 37 -50.05 4.60 -12.84
N VAL A 38 -50.25 4.02 -11.65
CA VAL A 38 -49.16 3.71 -10.69
C VAL A 38 -48.23 2.63 -11.25
N GLU A 39 -48.76 1.56 -11.83
CA GLU A 39 -47.97 0.50 -12.46
C GLU A 39 -47.11 1.04 -13.61
N ALA A 40 -47.70 1.88 -14.48
CA ALA A 40 -46.97 2.50 -15.58
C ALA A 40 -45.87 3.45 -15.08
N ASN A 41 -46.15 4.25 -14.05
CA ASN A 41 -45.14 5.12 -13.45
C ASN A 41 -44.02 4.32 -12.78
N PHE A 42 -44.36 3.25 -12.07
CA PHE A 42 -43.37 2.37 -11.42
C PHE A 42 -42.46 1.70 -12.45
N LEU A 43 -43.03 1.12 -13.51
CA LEU A 43 -42.25 0.51 -14.60
C LEU A 43 -41.28 1.53 -15.23
N ARG A 44 -41.76 2.75 -15.49
CA ARG A 44 -40.91 3.82 -16.02
C ARG A 44 -39.76 4.16 -15.08
N THR A 45 -40.02 4.33 -13.78
CA THR A 45 -38.96 4.60 -12.81
C THR A 45 -37.95 3.45 -12.68
N VAL A 46 -38.40 2.20 -12.78
CA VAL A 46 -37.51 1.03 -12.77
C VAL A 46 -36.64 1.02 -14.03
N GLU A 47 -37.21 1.27 -15.21
CA GLU A 47 -36.45 1.34 -16.47
C GLU A 47 -35.43 2.49 -16.45
N GLU A 48 -35.82 3.68 -15.98
CA GLU A 48 -34.94 4.85 -15.81
C GLU A 48 -33.77 4.52 -14.86
N SER A 49 -34.08 3.92 -13.70
CA SER A 49 -33.04 3.52 -12.73
C SER A 49 -32.13 2.42 -13.28
N GLN A 50 -32.66 1.45 -14.02
CA GLN A 50 -31.84 0.41 -14.66
C GLN A 50 -30.89 1.01 -15.70
N GLN A 51 -31.36 1.96 -16.52
CA GLN A 51 -30.51 2.65 -17.48
C GLN A 51 -29.41 3.46 -16.79
N GLU A 52 -29.73 4.14 -15.69
CA GLU A 52 -28.75 4.90 -14.91
C GLU A 52 -27.68 3.99 -14.28
N ILE A 53 -28.09 2.84 -13.72
CA ILE A 53 -27.16 1.84 -13.17
C ILE A 53 -26.25 1.29 -14.27
N LEU A 54 -26.79 0.98 -15.46
CA LEU A 54 -26.00 0.47 -16.57
C LEU A 54 -24.98 1.51 -17.05
N ALA A 55 -25.39 2.77 -17.22
CA ALA A 55 -24.49 3.86 -17.60
C ALA A 55 -23.39 4.09 -16.55
N MET A 56 -23.74 4.04 -15.26
CA MET A 56 -22.77 4.21 -14.18
C MET A 56 -21.79 3.03 -14.09
N ASN A 57 -22.26 1.80 -14.30
CA ASN A 57 -21.39 0.63 -14.37
C ASN A 57 -20.42 0.69 -15.55
N GLU A 58 -20.87 1.15 -16.71
CA GLU A 58 -20.00 1.33 -17.89
C GLU A 58 -18.95 2.41 -17.65
N ALA A 59 -19.35 3.56 -17.10
CA ALA A 59 -18.42 4.63 -16.72
C ALA A 59 -17.41 4.16 -15.68
N LEU A 60 -17.83 3.38 -14.69
CA LEU A 60 -16.96 2.81 -13.66
C LEU A 60 -15.98 1.80 -14.27
N ALA A 61 -16.43 0.93 -15.18
CA ALA A 61 -15.57 -0.02 -15.87
C ALA A 61 -14.51 0.70 -16.72
N GLN A 62 -14.90 1.77 -17.42
CA GLN A 62 -13.98 2.58 -18.20
C GLN A 62 -12.95 3.30 -17.31
N ALA A 63 -13.39 3.93 -16.22
CA ALA A 63 -12.49 4.57 -15.26
C ALA A 63 -11.52 3.57 -14.63
N ASN A 64 -11.99 2.37 -14.28
CA ASN A 64 -11.14 1.32 -13.72
C ASN A 64 -10.10 0.81 -14.75
N SER A 65 -10.49 0.67 -16.02
CA SER A 65 -9.55 0.33 -17.09
C SER A 65 -8.47 1.40 -17.27
N GLN A 66 -8.85 2.68 -17.24
CA GLN A 66 -7.90 3.80 -17.35
C GLN A 66 -6.94 3.84 -16.15
N LEU A 67 -7.44 3.60 -14.94
CA LEU A 67 -6.61 3.50 -13.74
C LEU A 67 -5.57 2.39 -13.86
N HIS A 68 -5.98 1.20 -14.32
CA HIS A 68 -5.05 0.10 -14.54
C HIS A 68 -4.01 0.39 -15.62
N GLU A 69 -4.38 1.11 -16.68
CA GLU A 69 -3.43 1.52 -17.71
C GLU A 69 -2.42 2.55 -17.18
N LEU A 70 -2.89 3.52 -16.39
CA LEU A 70 -2.04 4.51 -15.73
C LEU A 70 -1.03 3.85 -14.79
N ASP A 71 -1.48 2.87 -14.00
CA ASP A 71 -0.64 2.14 -13.05
C ASP A 71 0.47 1.36 -13.79
N ARG A 72 0.11 0.65 -14.87
CA ARG A 72 1.09 -0.03 -15.74
C ARG A 72 2.09 0.93 -16.35
N MET A 73 1.64 2.11 -16.79
CA MET A 73 2.53 3.14 -17.35
C MET A 73 3.47 3.71 -16.28
N LYS A 74 2.99 3.94 -15.06
CA LYS A 74 3.81 4.38 -13.92
C LYS A 74 4.92 3.36 -13.65
N ASP A 75 4.59 2.08 -13.58
CA ASP A 75 5.56 1.03 -13.32
C ASP A 75 6.60 0.88 -14.44
N ALA A 76 6.15 0.90 -15.70
CA ALA A 76 7.03 0.84 -16.86
C ALA A 76 8.00 2.03 -16.90
N PHE A 77 7.49 3.24 -16.62
CA PHE A 77 8.30 4.45 -16.53
C PHE A 77 9.37 4.35 -15.45
N LEU A 78 9.00 3.93 -14.24
CA LEU A 78 9.94 3.82 -13.12
C LEU A 78 11.00 2.75 -13.36
N SER A 79 10.61 1.60 -13.93
CA SER A 79 11.55 0.56 -14.33
C SER A 79 12.54 1.07 -15.39
N MET A 80 12.06 1.78 -16.42
CA MET A 80 12.89 2.37 -17.47
C MET A 80 13.88 3.38 -16.90
N VAL A 81 13.40 4.38 -16.14
CA VAL A 81 14.24 5.43 -15.55
C VAL A 81 15.34 4.82 -14.69
N THR A 82 15.04 3.76 -13.93
CA THR A 82 16.05 3.13 -13.09
C THR A 82 17.12 2.41 -13.89
N HIS A 83 16.75 1.71 -14.96
CA HIS A 83 17.73 1.07 -15.83
C HIS A 83 18.66 2.12 -16.47
N GLU A 84 18.07 3.21 -16.97
CA GLU A 84 18.79 4.32 -17.59
C GLU A 84 19.66 5.10 -16.60
N LEU A 85 19.32 5.14 -15.30
CA LEU A 85 20.15 5.75 -14.26
C LEU A 85 21.22 4.79 -13.72
N ARG A 86 20.94 3.48 -13.65
CA ARG A 86 21.88 2.47 -13.16
C ARG A 86 23.12 2.38 -14.05
N THR A 87 22.93 2.39 -15.35
CA THR A 87 24.03 2.26 -16.33
C THR A 87 25.10 3.36 -16.17
N PRO A 88 24.77 4.67 -16.22
CA PRO A 88 25.76 5.73 -16.03
C PRO A 88 26.33 5.73 -14.60
N LEU A 89 25.55 5.39 -13.57
CA LEU A 89 26.05 5.26 -12.20
C LEU A 89 27.08 4.13 -12.04
N THR A 90 26.89 3.01 -12.73
CA THR A 90 27.86 1.91 -12.75
C THR A 90 29.17 2.36 -13.38
N VAL A 91 29.12 3.11 -14.49
CA VAL A 91 30.32 3.67 -15.14
C VAL A 91 31.03 4.66 -14.22
N ILE A 92 30.30 5.61 -13.63
CA ILE A 92 30.87 6.58 -12.68
C ILE A 92 31.54 5.87 -11.50
N SER A 93 30.84 4.88 -10.91
CA SER A 93 31.37 4.10 -9.78
C SER A 93 32.66 3.37 -10.16
N GLY A 94 32.68 2.70 -11.32
CA GLY A 94 33.85 1.97 -11.79
C GLY A 94 35.04 2.90 -12.06
N VAL A 95 34.81 4.06 -12.68
CA VAL A 95 35.87 5.05 -12.91
C VAL A 95 36.41 5.61 -11.60
N THR A 96 35.54 5.94 -10.64
CA THR A 96 36.00 6.40 -9.31
C THR A 96 36.80 5.32 -8.58
N GLU A 97 36.40 4.06 -8.65
CA GLU A 97 37.12 2.94 -8.03
C GLU A 97 38.49 2.69 -8.69
N MET A 98 38.57 2.79 -10.02
CA MET A 98 39.85 2.71 -10.74
C MET A 98 40.81 3.87 -10.38
N LEU A 99 40.28 5.06 -10.14
CA LEU A 99 41.07 6.20 -9.66
C LEU A 99 41.53 5.99 -8.21
N GLU A 100 40.64 5.54 -7.31
CA GLU A 100 40.97 5.27 -5.89
C GLU A 100 42.02 4.15 -5.74
N THR A 101 42.02 3.16 -6.64
CA THR A 101 42.99 2.05 -6.65
C THR A 101 44.35 2.40 -7.28
N GLY A 102 44.50 3.61 -7.82
CA GLY A 102 45.75 4.09 -8.43
C GLY A 102 46.04 3.51 -9.82
N ILE A 103 45.08 2.82 -10.46
CA ILE A 103 45.25 2.24 -11.81
C ILE A 103 45.64 3.30 -12.84
N TYR A 104 45.14 4.54 -12.67
CA TYR A 104 45.44 5.68 -13.53
C TYR A 104 46.58 6.59 -13.01
N GLY A 105 47.32 6.15 -11.98
CA GLY A 105 48.40 6.90 -11.34
C GLY A 105 48.04 7.38 -9.93
N GLU A 106 49.04 7.90 -9.23
CA GLU A 106 48.86 8.44 -7.88
C GLU A 106 48.08 9.76 -7.91
N LEU A 107 47.08 9.85 -7.01
CA LEU A 107 46.28 11.05 -6.81
C LEU A 107 46.97 11.96 -5.80
N THR A 108 46.88 13.28 -6.00
CA THR A 108 47.18 14.23 -4.92
C THR A 108 46.16 14.07 -3.78
N ALA A 109 46.50 14.55 -2.58
CA ALA A 109 45.59 14.48 -1.43
C ALA A 109 44.22 15.14 -1.71
N GLU A 110 44.23 16.29 -2.37
CA GLU A 110 43.02 17.03 -2.77
C GLU A 110 42.19 16.25 -3.81
N GLN A 111 42.85 15.63 -4.80
CA GLN A 111 42.17 14.79 -5.78
C GLN A 111 41.53 13.55 -5.13
N SER A 112 42.25 12.91 -4.22
CA SER A 112 41.75 11.75 -3.47
C SER A 112 40.50 12.10 -2.66
N GLU A 113 40.49 13.25 -1.98
CA GLU A 113 39.32 13.72 -1.24
C GLU A 113 38.11 13.97 -2.15
N HIS A 114 38.31 14.65 -3.29
CA HIS A 114 37.22 14.89 -4.25
C HIS A 114 36.68 13.61 -4.88
N ILE A 115 37.55 12.68 -5.28
CA ILE A 115 37.13 11.38 -5.85
C ILE A 115 36.37 10.57 -4.81
N HIS A 116 36.81 10.59 -3.56
CA HIS A 116 36.09 9.95 -2.46
C HIS A 116 34.68 10.54 -2.27
N GLN A 117 34.54 11.85 -2.35
CA GLN A 117 33.23 12.50 -2.30
C GLN A 117 32.33 12.08 -3.48
N ILE A 118 32.86 12.01 -4.71
CA ILE A 118 32.10 11.55 -5.88
C ILE A 118 31.64 10.09 -5.67
N SER A 119 32.51 9.22 -5.16
CA SER A 119 32.20 7.82 -4.84
C SER A 119 31.06 7.72 -3.81
N ILE A 120 31.09 8.53 -2.75
CA ILE A 120 30.02 8.61 -1.74
C ILE A 120 28.70 9.07 -2.36
N GLN A 121 28.70 10.15 -3.16
CA GLN A 121 27.47 10.66 -3.76
C GLN A 121 26.90 9.70 -4.81
N GLY A 122 27.75 9.01 -5.59
CA GLY A 122 27.32 7.98 -6.54
C GLY A 122 26.64 6.80 -5.85
N LYS A 123 27.21 6.32 -4.74
CA LYS A 123 26.61 5.27 -3.90
C LYS A 123 25.26 5.72 -3.35
N ARG A 124 25.16 6.96 -2.85
CA ARG A 124 23.91 7.53 -2.35
C ARG A 124 22.83 7.64 -3.42
N LEU A 125 23.17 8.12 -4.61
CA LEU A 125 22.21 8.25 -5.71
C LEU A 125 21.69 6.87 -6.15
N ARG A 126 22.58 5.88 -6.26
CA ARG A 126 22.20 4.51 -6.55
C ARG A 126 21.22 3.94 -5.51
N GLN A 127 21.45 4.24 -4.23
CA GLN A 127 20.54 3.82 -3.17
C GLN A 127 19.15 4.46 -3.34
N ILE A 128 19.08 5.78 -3.55
CA ILE A 128 17.82 6.49 -3.76
C ILE A 128 17.03 5.93 -4.95
N VAL A 129 17.72 5.64 -6.06
CA VAL A 129 17.10 5.05 -7.25
C VAL A 129 16.53 3.66 -6.96
N ASN A 130 17.25 2.83 -6.20
CA ASN A 130 16.75 1.51 -5.80
C ASN A 130 15.57 1.62 -4.81
N ASP A 131 15.64 2.52 -3.84
CA ASP A 131 14.57 2.74 -2.86
C ASP A 131 13.28 3.20 -3.53
N LEU A 132 13.38 4.07 -4.55
CA LEU A 132 12.24 4.53 -5.34
C LEU A 132 11.56 3.38 -6.09
N LEU A 133 12.36 2.46 -6.67
CA LEU A 133 11.80 1.27 -7.32
C LEU A 133 11.12 0.33 -6.34
N ASP A 134 11.77 0.06 -5.22
CA ASP A 134 11.23 -0.83 -4.20
C ASP A 134 9.90 -0.28 -3.67
N LEU A 135 9.83 1.03 -3.43
CA LEU A 135 8.58 1.71 -3.05
C LEU A 135 7.51 1.55 -4.12
N SER A 136 7.82 1.81 -5.40
CA SER A 136 6.85 1.66 -6.49
C SER A 136 6.31 0.24 -6.61
N LYS A 137 7.20 -0.76 -6.53
CA LYS A 137 6.79 -2.17 -6.60
C LYS A 137 5.94 -2.57 -5.39
N MET A 138 6.20 -1.98 -4.22
CA MET A 138 5.42 -2.21 -3.02
C MET A 138 4.01 -1.62 -3.15
N GLU A 139 3.89 -0.37 -3.62
CA GLU A 139 2.60 0.29 -3.87
C GLU A 139 1.75 -0.46 -4.90
N ALA A 140 2.37 -0.97 -5.97
CA ALA A 140 1.70 -1.75 -7.01
C ALA A 140 1.43 -3.22 -6.63
N GLY A 141 1.82 -3.66 -5.41
CA GLY A 141 1.68 -5.05 -4.98
C GLY A 141 2.51 -6.07 -5.79
N MET A 142 3.48 -5.59 -6.58
CA MET A 142 4.33 -6.41 -7.46
C MET A 142 5.65 -6.83 -6.81
N MET A 143 5.92 -6.38 -5.58
CA MET A 143 7.10 -6.81 -4.84
C MET A 143 7.00 -8.32 -4.55
N LYS A 144 7.87 -9.10 -5.20
CA LYS A 144 8.03 -10.52 -4.90
C LYS A 144 8.80 -10.67 -3.59
N ILE A 145 8.18 -11.35 -2.62
CA ILE A 145 8.81 -11.77 -1.37
C ILE A 145 9.23 -13.24 -1.55
N LEU A 146 10.53 -13.50 -1.55
CA LEU A 146 11.09 -14.83 -1.71
C LEU A 146 11.33 -15.42 -0.33
N ARG A 147 10.33 -16.14 0.18
CA ARG A 147 10.41 -16.74 1.52
C ARG A 147 11.17 -18.06 1.48
N GLU A 148 12.12 -18.21 2.38
CA GLU A 148 12.88 -19.43 2.63
C GLU A 148 13.13 -19.61 4.13
N SER A 149 13.59 -20.80 4.53
CA SER A 149 13.99 -21.04 5.92
C SER A 149 15.35 -20.40 6.15
N ILE A 150 15.44 -19.43 7.07
CA ILE A 150 16.69 -18.74 7.39
C ILE A 150 16.99 -18.76 8.88
N ASP A 151 18.28 -18.80 9.21
CA ASP A 151 18.80 -18.52 10.54
C ASP A 151 18.71 -17.00 10.82
N PRO A 152 17.96 -16.54 11.85
CA PRO A 152 17.85 -15.14 12.21
C PRO A 152 19.20 -14.43 12.50
N TRP A 153 20.23 -15.18 12.88
CA TRP A 153 21.57 -14.63 13.14
C TRP A 153 22.26 -14.14 11.86
N SER A 154 22.04 -14.84 10.75
CA SER A 154 22.71 -14.57 9.46
C SER A 154 22.52 -13.14 8.94
N PRO A 155 21.28 -12.61 8.78
CA PRO A 155 21.10 -11.25 8.28
C PRO A 155 21.66 -10.19 9.24
N ALA A 156 21.55 -10.38 10.56
CA ALA A 156 22.13 -9.45 11.54
C ALA A 156 23.67 -9.43 11.46
N GLN A 157 24.29 -10.57 11.21
CA GLN A 157 25.73 -10.66 11.01
C GLN A 157 26.17 -9.94 9.72
N ALA A 158 25.49 -10.20 8.60
CA ALA A 158 25.81 -9.56 7.33
C ALA A 158 25.79 -8.03 7.44
N VAL A 159 24.76 -7.47 8.07
CA VAL A 159 24.66 -6.02 8.34
C VAL A 159 25.79 -5.52 9.23
N THR A 160 26.16 -6.29 10.26
CA THR A 160 27.26 -5.92 11.16
C THR A 160 28.58 -5.82 10.42
N GLU A 161 28.89 -6.81 9.57
CA GLU A 161 30.11 -6.84 8.75
C GLU A 161 30.13 -5.71 7.72
N GLN A 162 28.99 -5.43 7.09
CA GLN A 162 28.85 -4.36 6.11
C GLN A 162 29.08 -2.97 6.73
N LEU A 163 28.58 -2.73 7.95
CA LEU A 163 28.57 -1.40 8.56
C LEU A 163 29.66 -1.18 9.63
N VAL A 164 30.47 -2.20 9.96
CA VAL A 164 31.53 -2.09 10.99
C VAL A 164 32.49 -0.93 10.72
N THR A 165 32.92 -0.75 9.47
CA THR A 165 33.85 0.32 9.10
C THR A 165 33.20 1.70 9.21
N VAL A 166 31.92 1.81 8.86
CA VAL A 166 31.15 3.07 8.95
C VAL A 166 30.93 3.45 10.42
N ALA A 167 30.58 2.48 11.27
CA ALA A 167 30.44 2.67 12.70
C ALA A 167 31.77 3.11 13.33
N ALA A 168 32.87 2.42 13.00
CA ALA A 168 34.21 2.76 13.49
C ALA A 168 34.64 4.19 13.11
N ARG A 169 34.42 4.60 11.86
CA ARG A 169 34.69 5.97 11.39
C ARG A 169 33.85 7.03 12.13
N SER A 170 32.65 6.66 12.58
CA SER A 170 31.76 7.53 13.34
C SER A 170 32.04 7.49 14.86
N GLY A 171 33.01 6.67 15.30
CA GLY A 171 33.31 6.46 16.72
C GLY A 171 32.24 5.68 17.48
N VAL A 172 31.39 4.91 16.78
CA VAL A 172 30.26 4.17 17.35
C VAL A 172 30.60 2.68 17.43
N MET A 173 30.30 2.04 18.55
CA MET A 173 30.41 0.59 18.70
C MET A 173 29.19 -0.11 18.11
N LEU A 174 29.39 -0.99 17.13
CA LEU A 174 28.32 -1.84 16.57
C LEU A 174 28.42 -3.26 17.13
N ARG A 175 27.32 -3.78 17.67
CA ARG A 175 27.26 -5.10 18.31
C ARG A 175 26.14 -5.97 17.74
N ASN A 176 26.46 -7.21 17.38
CA ASN A 176 25.49 -8.25 17.10
C ASN A 176 25.32 -9.13 18.35
N HIS A 177 24.17 -9.03 19.00
CA HIS A 177 23.76 -9.84 20.15
C HIS A 177 22.57 -10.75 19.81
N VAL A 178 22.34 -11.04 18.53
CA VAL A 178 21.34 -12.05 18.14
C VAL A 178 21.80 -13.43 18.65
N PRO A 179 20.95 -14.16 19.41
CA PRO A 179 21.28 -15.51 19.86
C PRO A 179 21.41 -16.47 18.66
N ARG A 180 22.40 -17.37 18.72
CA ARG A 180 22.65 -18.38 17.66
C ARG A 180 21.72 -19.60 17.75
N ASP A 181 20.99 -19.73 18.85
CA ASP A 181 20.10 -20.84 19.16
C ASP A 181 18.62 -20.51 18.88
N LEU A 182 18.35 -19.39 18.18
CA LEU A 182 17.02 -19.10 17.69
C LEU A 182 16.61 -20.13 16.61
N PRO A 183 15.31 -20.51 16.58
CA PRO A 183 14.81 -21.36 15.52
C PRO A 183 14.86 -20.63 14.18
N ASP A 184 15.02 -21.40 13.10
CA ASP A 184 14.86 -20.89 11.74
C ASP A 184 13.48 -20.26 11.55
N ILE A 185 13.43 -19.19 10.77
CA ILE A 185 12.19 -18.48 10.41
C ILE A 185 11.94 -18.56 8.91
N PHE A 186 10.66 -18.66 8.52
CA PHE A 186 10.28 -18.72 7.11
C PHE A 186 9.95 -17.31 6.56
N CYS A 187 10.97 -16.61 6.09
CA CYS A 187 10.85 -15.23 5.60
C CYS A 187 11.82 -14.94 4.45
N ASP A 188 11.80 -13.70 3.94
CA ASP A 188 12.73 -13.25 2.91
C ASP A 188 13.95 -12.60 3.58
N GLY A 189 15.06 -13.36 3.64
CA GLY A 189 16.27 -12.94 4.34
C GLY A 189 16.90 -11.68 3.77
N GLN A 190 16.84 -11.46 2.46
CA GLN A 190 17.36 -10.24 1.83
C GLN A 190 16.56 -9.02 2.26
N ARG A 191 15.24 -9.15 2.40
CA ARG A 191 14.40 -8.05 2.88
C ARG A 191 14.63 -7.76 4.36
N ILE A 192 14.86 -8.78 5.19
CA ILE A 192 15.24 -8.57 6.59
C ILE A 192 16.60 -7.86 6.68
N GLU A 193 17.60 -8.30 5.92
CA GLU A 193 18.92 -7.65 5.85
C GLU A 193 18.79 -6.18 5.40
N GLN A 194 17.95 -5.90 4.41
CA GLN A 194 17.67 -4.53 3.94
C GLN A 194 17.04 -3.65 5.05
N VAL A 195 16.05 -4.18 5.78
CA VAL A 195 15.43 -3.47 6.91
C VAL A 195 16.45 -3.20 8.01
N LEU A 196 17.22 -4.21 8.40
CA LEU A 196 18.26 -4.08 9.43
C LEU A 196 19.35 -3.08 9.01
N THR A 197 19.78 -3.11 7.75
CA THR A 197 20.76 -2.16 7.19
C THR A 197 20.26 -0.73 7.36
N ASN A 198 19.01 -0.46 7.00
CA ASN A 198 18.42 0.87 7.10
C ASN A 198 18.31 1.34 8.56
N LEU A 199 17.87 0.47 9.46
CA LEU A 199 17.75 0.79 10.89
C LEU A 199 19.13 1.04 11.52
N VAL A 200 20.11 0.17 11.27
CA VAL A 200 21.47 0.29 11.82
C VAL A 200 22.20 1.49 11.24
N ALA A 201 22.08 1.76 9.94
CA ALA A 201 22.69 2.95 9.32
C ALA A 201 22.13 4.25 9.92
N ASN A 202 20.81 4.30 10.17
CA ASN A 202 20.19 5.43 10.86
C ASN A 202 20.68 5.54 12.31
N ALA A 203 20.74 4.42 13.03
CA ALA A 203 21.24 4.38 14.40
C ALA A 203 22.68 4.91 14.51
N ILE A 204 23.60 4.46 13.63
CA ILE A 204 24.98 4.96 13.56
C ILE A 204 25.00 6.47 13.30
N LYS A 205 24.20 6.95 12.35
CA LYS A 205 24.15 8.37 11.97
C LYS A 205 23.71 9.29 13.11
N PHE A 206 22.84 8.83 14.00
CA PHE A 206 22.28 9.63 15.09
C PHE A 206 22.88 9.35 16.47
N THR A 207 23.82 8.40 16.55
CA THR A 207 24.58 8.09 17.76
C THR A 207 25.87 8.91 17.80
N PRO A 208 26.13 9.70 18.86
CA PRO A 208 27.40 10.41 19.02
C PRO A 208 28.60 9.45 19.16
N SER A 209 29.80 9.95 18.86
CA SER A 209 31.06 9.23 19.11
C SER A 209 31.16 8.79 20.58
N GLY A 210 31.58 7.54 20.80
CA GLY A 210 31.58 6.85 22.09
C GLY A 210 30.29 6.07 22.40
N GLY A 211 29.24 6.24 21.58
CA GLY A 211 27.98 5.52 21.75
C GLY A 211 27.98 4.09 21.18
N THR A 212 26.85 3.40 21.33
CA THR A 212 26.67 2.00 20.92
C THR A 212 25.39 1.80 20.12
N VAL A 213 25.47 0.95 19.11
CA VAL A 213 24.32 0.38 18.38
C VAL A 213 24.35 -1.13 18.56
N THR A 214 23.24 -1.72 18.99
CA THR A 214 23.13 -3.15 19.27
C THR A 214 21.96 -3.75 18.50
N ILE A 215 22.23 -4.84 17.78
CA ILE A 215 21.21 -5.68 17.14
C ILE A 215 20.92 -6.86 18.09
N THR A 216 19.66 -7.09 18.39
CA THR A 216 19.18 -8.23 19.18
C THR A 216 18.01 -8.88 18.46
N ALA A 217 17.73 -10.14 18.79
CA ALA A 217 16.50 -10.79 18.37
C ALA A 217 16.03 -11.75 19.45
N GLU A 218 14.71 -11.87 19.58
CA GLU A 218 14.07 -12.73 20.57
C GLU A 218 12.86 -13.45 19.98
N PRO A 219 12.55 -14.68 20.46
CA PRO A 219 11.34 -15.37 20.04
C PRO A 219 10.11 -14.66 20.60
N SER A 220 9.11 -14.47 19.74
CA SER A 220 7.84 -13.82 20.05
C SER A 220 6.69 -14.67 19.50
N GLY A 221 6.30 -15.70 20.25
CA GLY A 221 5.30 -16.68 19.81
C GLY A 221 5.83 -17.53 18.66
N GLU A 222 5.15 -17.48 17.52
CA GLU A 222 5.57 -18.15 16.27
C GLU A 222 6.53 -17.29 15.43
N ASN A 223 6.89 -16.10 15.90
CA ASN A 223 7.74 -15.16 15.18
C ASN A 223 9.07 -14.91 15.92
N VAL A 224 9.99 -14.22 15.25
CA VAL A 224 11.18 -13.62 15.85
C VAL A 224 11.09 -12.11 15.72
N THR A 225 11.31 -11.41 16.82
CA THR A 225 11.36 -9.95 16.87
C THR A 225 12.81 -9.51 16.81
N PHE A 226 13.18 -8.75 15.78
CA PHE A 226 14.45 -8.06 15.74
C PHE A 226 14.33 -6.68 16.41
N CYS A 227 15.36 -6.29 17.16
CA CYS A 227 15.47 -4.98 17.76
C CYS A 227 16.84 -4.37 17.45
N VAL A 228 16.84 -3.11 16.98
CA VAL A 228 18.03 -2.28 16.82
C VAL A 228 17.94 -1.17 17.84
N ALA A 229 18.83 -1.18 18.82
CA ALA A 229 18.88 -0.18 19.88
C ALA A 229 20.12 0.69 19.72
N ASP A 230 19.96 2.00 19.90
CA ASP A 230 21.04 2.98 19.86
C ASP A 230 21.10 3.82 21.13
N THR A 231 22.29 4.35 21.46
CA THR A 231 22.48 5.26 22.60
C THR A 231 22.55 6.72 22.14
N GLY A 232 21.87 7.05 21.05
CA GLY A 232 21.84 8.38 20.46
C GLY A 232 20.87 9.33 21.14
N ARG A 233 20.60 10.44 20.47
CA ARG A 233 19.77 11.54 20.98
C ARG A 233 18.26 11.23 21.07
N GLY A 234 17.84 10.06 20.59
CA GLY A 234 16.42 9.67 20.50
C GLY A 234 15.62 10.47 19.46
N ILE A 235 14.35 10.11 19.33
CA ILE A 235 13.37 10.83 18.49
C ILE A 235 12.49 11.67 19.42
N PRO A 236 12.34 12.99 19.19
CA PRO A 236 11.44 13.83 19.98
C PRO A 236 10.00 13.29 19.96
N PRO A 237 9.27 13.31 21.09
CA PRO A 237 7.91 12.76 21.17
C PRO A 237 6.96 13.33 20.12
N GLU A 238 7.11 14.59 19.74
CA GLU A 238 6.26 15.29 18.77
C GLU A 238 6.50 14.82 17.32
N ALA A 239 7.63 14.17 17.06
CA ALA A 239 7.98 13.60 15.77
C ALA A 239 7.64 12.10 15.67
N LEU A 240 7.16 11.48 16.76
CA LEU A 240 6.69 10.10 16.72
C LEU A 240 5.30 10.04 16.05
N PRO A 241 5.04 9.02 15.23
CA PRO A 241 3.70 8.80 14.70
C PRO A 241 2.71 8.57 15.84
N ASN A 242 1.56 9.22 15.78
CA ASN A 242 0.43 8.86 16.63
C ASN A 242 -0.14 7.53 16.10
N PHE A 243 0.20 6.43 16.74
CA PHE A 243 -0.40 5.11 16.50
C PHE A 243 -1.70 4.94 17.29
#